data_AF-A0A2E6HC78-F1
#
_entry.id   AF-A0A2E6HC78-F1
#
_cell.length_a   1.000
_cell.length_b   1.000
_cell.length_c   1.000
_cell.angle_alpha   90.00
_cell.angle_beta   90.00
_cell.angle_gamma   90.00
#
_symmetry.space_group_name_H-M   'P 1'
#
loop_
_entity.id
_entity.type
_entity.pdbx_description
1 polymer ?
#
loop_
_entity_poly.entity_id
_entity_poly.type
_entity_poly.pdbx_seq_one_letter_code
_entity_poly.pdbx_strand_id
1 'polypeptide(L)'
;MNELRGGVVYKIAILGLILQVLLSLIAIISSSMQIGFIQRVQSGYYQSELEMNQAASANDMRHGAIDIAAGSVFLLSGIFILMWIYKAHKNAIEYGLDKKFTAGWAVGSFFVPILNFIRPFQAMIELHACSESPSNWQSSRLSNFNEIMANSPILIRL
;
A
#
# COMPACT_ATOMS: atom_id res chain seq x y z
N MET A 1 19.82 15.66 15.50
CA MET A 1 19.49 14.26 15.87
C MET A 1 18.16 13.73 15.28
N ASN A 2 17.42 14.51 14.47
CA ASN A 2 16.10 14.10 13.92
C ASN A 2 16.14 13.51 12.49
N GLU A 3 17.20 13.74 11.72
CA GLU A 3 17.25 13.34 10.29
C GLU A 3 17.44 11.83 10.09
N LEU A 4 18.16 11.16 10.99
CA LEU A 4 18.41 9.71 10.93
C LEU A 4 17.12 8.87 11.11
N ARG A 5 16.06 9.43 11.70
CA ARG A 5 14.81 8.69 11.97
C ARG A 5 13.88 8.61 10.75
N GLY A 6 13.93 9.58 9.84
CA GLY A 6 13.12 9.54 8.61
C GLY A 6 13.58 8.44 7.64
N GLY A 7 14.90 8.25 7.57
CA GLY A 7 15.52 7.25 6.71
C GLY A 7 15.15 5.80 7.07
N VAL A 8 14.95 5.54 8.36
CA VAL A 8 14.58 4.21 8.85
C VAL A 8 13.12 3.89 8.52
N VAL A 9 12.21 4.85 8.65
CA VAL A 9 10.76 4.64 8.43
C VAL A 9 10.48 4.21 6.99
N TYR A 10 11.07 4.88 5.99
CA TYR A 10 10.83 4.50 4.59
C TYR A 10 11.44 3.12 4.25
N LYS A 11 12.60 2.77 4.83
CA LYS A 11 13.21 1.44 4.63
C LYS A 11 12.34 0.32 5.19
N ILE A 12 11.74 0.54 6.37
CA ILE A 12 10.78 -0.41 6.96
C ILE A 12 9.54 -0.52 6.07
N ALA A 13 9.02 0.60 5.56
CA ALA A 13 7.90 0.59 4.62
C ALA A 13 8.21 -0.22 3.35
N ILE A 14 9.39 -0.01 2.73
CA ILE A 14 9.84 -0.76 1.55
C ILE A 14 9.96 -2.26 1.87
N LEU A 15 10.58 -2.61 2.99
CA LEU A 15 10.70 -4.01 3.42
C LEU A 15 9.32 -4.65 3.58
N GLY A 16 8.38 -3.93 4.21
CA GLY A 16 7.00 -4.37 4.34
C GLY A 16 6.32 -4.66 2.99
N LEU A 17 6.48 -3.75 2.02
CA LEU A 17 5.97 -3.96 0.66
C LEU A 17 6.59 -5.18 -0.04
N ILE A 18 7.91 -5.38 0.12
CA ILE A 18 8.60 -6.57 -0.42
C ILE A 18 8.02 -7.84 0.21
N LEU A 19 7.83 -7.86 1.53
CA LEU A 19 7.23 -8.99 2.23
C LEU A 19 5.80 -9.27 1.75
N GLN A 20 5.00 -8.23 1.46
CA GLN A 20 3.67 -8.41 0.88
C GLN A 20 3.72 -9.07 -0.51
N VAL A 21 4.66 -8.64 -1.37
CA VAL A 21 4.84 -9.25 -2.69
C VAL A 21 5.20 -10.73 -2.54
N LEU A 22 6.13 -11.06 -1.65
CA LEU A 22 6.52 -12.45 -1.38
C LEU A 22 5.36 -13.29 -0.84
N LEU A 23 4.60 -12.77 0.12
CA LEU A 23 3.42 -13.44 0.67
C LEU A 23 2.32 -13.63 -0.40
N SER A 24 2.17 -12.68 -1.32
CA SER A 24 1.22 -12.79 -2.43
C SER A 24 1.61 -13.91 -3.39
N LEU A 25 2.91 -14.07 -3.68
CA LEU A 25 3.40 -15.19 -4.48
C LEU A 25 3.14 -16.55 -3.78
N ILE A 26 3.36 -16.61 -2.47
CA ILE A 26 3.05 -17.81 -1.65
C ILE A 26 1.54 -18.10 -1.69
N ALA A 27 0.69 -17.07 -1.57
CA ALA A 27 -0.76 -17.21 -1.64
C ALA A 27 -1.23 -17.72 -3.01
N ILE A 28 -0.62 -17.27 -4.11
CA ILE A 28 -0.92 -17.77 -5.46
C ILE A 28 -0.59 -19.27 -5.59
N ILE A 29 0.56 -19.69 -5.05
CA ILE A 29 0.94 -21.12 -5.02
C ILE A 29 -0.07 -21.91 -4.18
N SER A 30 -0.44 -21.41 -3.00
CA SER A 30 -1.45 -22.05 -2.15
C SER A 30 -2.81 -22.16 -2.84
N SER A 31 -3.21 -21.13 -3.58
CA SER A 31 -4.47 -21.10 -4.35
C SER A 31 -4.47 -22.12 -5.48
N SER A 32 -3.32 -22.31 -6.14
CA SER A 32 -3.15 -23.39 -7.14
C SER A 32 -3.36 -24.77 -6.51
N MET A 33 -2.85 -24.99 -5.28
CA MET A 33 -3.07 -26.24 -4.55
C MET A 33 -4.54 -26.44 -4.15
N GLN A 34 -5.25 -25.36 -3.81
CA GLN A 34 -6.69 -25.38 -3.50
C GLN A 34 -7.51 -25.78 -4.72
N ILE A 35 -7.17 -25.27 -5.91
CA ILE A 35 -7.80 -25.71 -7.17
C ILE A 35 -7.62 -27.22 -7.35
N GLY A 36 -6.41 -27.74 -7.12
CA GLY A 36 -6.15 -29.19 -7.17
C GLY A 36 -6.95 -30.00 -6.15
N PHE A 37 -7.19 -29.45 -4.95
CA PHE A 37 -8.09 -30.06 -3.97
C PHE A 37 -9.53 -30.12 -4.48
N ILE A 38 -10.07 -29.01 -4.99
CA ILE A 38 -11.44 -28.95 -5.54
C ILE A 38 -11.62 -29.93 -6.71
N GLN A 39 -10.64 -30.03 -7.60
CA GLN A 39 -10.65 -30.99 -8.71
C GLN A 39 -10.71 -32.44 -8.22
N ARG A 40 -9.95 -32.80 -7.17
CA ARG A 40 -10.01 -34.14 -6.56
C ARG A 40 -11.37 -34.43 -5.91
N VAL A 41 -11.98 -33.44 -5.28
CA VAL A 41 -13.35 -33.57 -4.76
C VAL A 41 -14.33 -33.83 -5.90
N GLN A 42 -14.25 -33.07 -6.99
CA GLN A 42 -15.14 -33.21 -8.15
C GLN A 42 -14.97 -34.55 -8.88
N SER A 43 -13.76 -35.10 -8.92
CA SER A 43 -13.48 -36.38 -9.57
C SER A 43 -13.85 -37.61 -8.72
N GLY A 44 -14.40 -37.43 -7.52
CA GLY A 44 -14.66 -38.53 -6.59
C GLY A 44 -13.39 -39.26 -6.12
N TYR A 45 -12.25 -38.55 -6.04
CA TYR A 45 -10.96 -39.16 -5.70
C TYR A 45 -10.93 -39.74 -4.27
N TYR A 46 -11.59 -39.07 -3.33
CA TYR A 46 -11.62 -39.45 -1.92
C TYR A 46 -12.55 -40.64 -1.68
N GLN A 47 -12.07 -41.68 -1.01
CA GLN A 47 -12.83 -42.92 -0.78
C GLN A 47 -13.74 -42.83 0.44
N SER A 48 -13.50 -41.84 1.31
CA SER A 48 -14.30 -41.57 2.49
C SER A 48 -14.42 -40.08 2.76
N GLU A 49 -15.50 -39.70 3.45
CA GLU A 49 -15.69 -38.33 3.96
C GLU A 49 -14.56 -37.93 4.93
N LEU A 50 -14.02 -38.88 5.68
CA LEU A 50 -12.93 -38.63 6.63
C LEU A 50 -11.67 -38.13 5.91
N GLU A 51 -11.25 -38.80 4.83
CA GLU A 51 -10.08 -38.39 4.03
C GLU A 51 -10.28 -37.01 3.40
N MET A 52 -11.48 -36.75 2.86
CA MET A 52 -11.82 -35.47 2.27
C MET A 52 -11.77 -34.34 3.32
N ASN A 53 -12.33 -34.57 4.50
CA ASN A 53 -12.36 -33.58 5.60
C ASN A 53 -10.94 -33.28 6.13
N GLN A 54 -10.06 -34.27 6.20
CA GLN A 54 -8.65 -34.06 6.57
C GLN A 54 -7.93 -33.19 5.52
N ALA A 55 -8.13 -33.46 4.23
CA ALA A 55 -7.56 -32.66 3.16
C ALA A 55 -8.11 -31.21 3.14
N ALA A 56 -9.41 -31.04 3.42
CA ALA A 56 -10.05 -29.73 3.55
C ALA A 56 -9.45 -28.94 4.72
N SER A 57 -9.36 -29.55 5.91
CA SER A 57 -8.79 -28.90 7.09
C SER A 57 -7.33 -28.49 6.88
N ALA A 58 -6.52 -29.33 6.23
CA ALA A 58 -5.13 -28.99 5.88
C ALA A 58 -5.06 -27.81 4.89
N ASN A 59 -5.99 -27.73 3.94
CA ASN A 59 -6.09 -26.60 3.02
C ASN A 59 -6.46 -25.31 3.76
N ASP A 60 -7.51 -25.35 4.59
CA ASP A 60 -8.00 -24.19 5.34
C ASP A 60 -6.97 -23.67 6.33
N MET A 61 -6.27 -24.55 7.02
CA MET A 61 -5.19 -24.17 7.93
C MET A 61 -4.05 -23.45 7.20
N ARG A 62 -3.67 -23.93 6.01
CA ARG A 62 -2.63 -23.29 5.19
C ARG A 62 -3.05 -21.90 4.71
N HIS A 63 -4.26 -21.78 4.16
CA HIS A 63 -4.79 -20.49 3.71
C HIS A 63 -4.95 -19.51 4.88
N GLY A 64 -5.54 -19.95 5.99
CA GLY A 64 -5.68 -19.12 7.19
C GLY A 64 -4.34 -18.61 7.72
N ALA A 65 -3.30 -19.45 7.75
CA ALA A 65 -1.95 -19.02 8.16
C ALA A 65 -1.36 -17.96 7.22
N ILE A 66 -1.52 -18.14 5.90
CA ILE A 66 -1.05 -17.17 4.90
C ILE A 66 -1.80 -15.85 5.03
N ASP A 67 -3.13 -15.89 5.18
CA ASP A 67 -3.97 -14.70 5.27
C ASP A 67 -3.70 -13.91 6.56
N ILE A 68 -3.50 -14.59 7.69
CA ILE A 68 -3.11 -13.94 8.95
C ILE A 68 -1.74 -13.26 8.81
N ALA A 69 -0.76 -13.94 8.20
CA ALA A 69 0.56 -13.37 7.98
C ALA A 69 0.50 -12.15 7.04
N ALA A 70 -0.19 -12.28 5.91
CA ALA A 70 -0.37 -11.22 4.93
C ALA A 70 -1.11 -10.01 5.51
N GLY A 71 -2.20 -10.24 6.24
CA GLY A 71 -2.97 -9.21 6.93
C GLY A 71 -2.14 -8.46 7.98
N SER A 72 -1.34 -9.20 8.75
CA SER A 72 -0.44 -8.59 9.75
C SER A 72 0.63 -7.71 9.11
N VAL A 73 1.30 -8.21 8.06
CA VAL A 73 2.28 -7.43 7.30
C VAL A 73 1.62 -6.22 6.64
N PHE A 74 0.40 -6.37 6.13
CA PHE A 74 -0.36 -5.25 5.55
C PHE A 74 -0.66 -4.14 6.55
N LEU A 75 -1.17 -4.47 7.72
CA LEU A 75 -1.47 -3.48 8.76
C LEU A 75 -0.20 -2.75 9.22
N LEU A 76 0.87 -3.50 9.50
CA LEU A 76 2.13 -2.92 9.95
C LEU A 76 2.75 -2.03 8.87
N SER A 77 2.81 -2.50 7.62
CA SER A 77 3.33 -1.73 6.49
C SER A 77 2.52 -0.46 6.27
N GLY A 78 1.19 -0.55 6.33
CA GLY A 78 0.29 0.59 6.25
C GLY A 78 0.60 1.66 7.28
N ILE A 79 0.82 1.27 8.55
CA ILE A 79 1.20 2.22 9.62
C ILE A 79 2.51 2.95 9.26
N PHE A 80 3.55 2.21 8.85
CA PHE A 80 4.83 2.83 8.49
C PHE A 80 4.74 3.75 7.26
N ILE A 81 3.94 3.37 6.26
CA ILE A 81 3.66 4.20 5.08
C ILE A 81 2.96 5.49 5.50
N LEU A 82 1.90 5.42 6.31
CA LEU A 82 1.19 6.61 6.79
C LEU A 82 2.10 7.51 7.64
N MET A 83 2.94 6.92 8.49
CA MET A 83 3.96 7.68 9.26
C MET A 83 4.97 8.38 8.33
N TRP A 84 5.39 7.72 7.25
CA TRP A 84 6.26 8.34 6.25
C TRP A 84 5.56 9.48 5.52
N ILE A 85 4.32 9.31 5.06
CA ILE A 85 3.53 10.35 4.39
C ILE A 85 3.40 11.59 5.30
N TYR A 86 3.06 11.37 6.57
CA TYR A 86 2.95 12.44 7.56
C TYR A 86 4.27 13.19 7.71
N LYS A 87 5.38 12.46 7.90
CA LYS A 87 6.71 13.06 8.07
C LYS A 87 7.17 13.81 6.83
N ALA A 88 6.93 13.27 5.64
CA ALA A 88 7.33 13.91 4.40
C ALA A 88 6.59 15.24 4.19
N HIS A 89 5.28 15.26 4.45
CA HIS A 89 4.49 16.51 4.42
C HIS A 89 4.93 17.51 5.48
N LYS A 90 5.15 17.04 6.72
CA LYS A 90 5.59 17.89 7.82
C LYS A 90 6.95 18.51 7.53
N ASN A 91 7.91 17.73 7.04
CA ASN A 91 9.23 18.22 6.67
C ASN A 91 9.18 19.24 5.52
N ALA A 92 8.30 19.04 4.53
CA ALA A 92 8.11 20.00 3.44
C ALA A 92 7.59 21.35 3.97
N ILE A 93 6.61 21.33 4.88
CA ILE A 93 6.08 22.54 5.53
C ILE A 93 7.15 23.22 6.40
N GLU A 94 7.92 22.45 7.18
CA GLU A 94 9.02 22.98 8.01
C GLU A 94 10.16 23.57 7.18
N TYR A 95 10.37 23.08 5.96
CA TYR A 95 11.31 23.64 4.99
C TYR A 95 10.79 24.96 4.35
N GLY A 96 9.56 25.37 4.66
CA GLY A 96 8.95 26.59 4.13
C GLY A 96 8.31 26.42 2.75
N LEU A 97 8.06 25.18 2.30
CA LEU A 97 7.36 24.95 1.04
C LEU A 97 5.87 25.24 1.21
N ASP A 98 5.30 25.97 0.25
CA ASP A 98 3.87 26.25 0.19
C ASP A 98 3.07 24.95 -0.03
N LYS A 99 2.11 24.64 0.84
CA LYS A 99 1.36 23.37 0.81
C LYS A 99 -0.13 23.62 1.07
N LYS A 100 -0.98 23.10 0.20
CA LYS A 100 -2.44 23.07 0.35
C LYS A 100 -2.88 21.98 1.32
N PHE A 101 -2.22 20.82 1.32
CA PHE A 101 -2.55 19.72 2.23
C PHE A 101 -1.69 19.77 3.49
N THR A 102 -2.36 19.78 4.65
CA THR A 102 -1.66 19.58 5.92
C THR A 102 -1.21 18.13 6.06
N ALA A 103 -0.13 17.89 6.81
CA ALA A 103 0.36 16.53 7.07
C ALA A 103 -0.72 15.62 7.69
N GLY A 104 -1.58 16.18 8.54
CA GLY A 104 -2.72 15.47 9.12
C GLY A 104 -3.77 15.09 8.09
N TRP A 105 -4.14 16.01 7.18
CA TRP A 105 -5.13 15.69 6.13
C TRP A 105 -4.59 14.72 5.08
N ALA A 106 -3.29 14.77 4.75
CA ALA A 106 -2.65 13.82 3.84
C ALA A 106 -2.77 12.37 4.32
N VAL A 107 -2.76 12.14 5.63
CA VAL A 107 -2.98 10.82 6.26
C VAL A 107 -4.45 10.55 6.56
N GLY A 108 -5.14 11.52 7.16
CA GLY A 108 -6.53 11.38 7.59
C GLY A 108 -7.49 11.05 6.45
N SER A 109 -7.19 11.51 5.23
CA SER A 109 -8.02 11.20 4.07
C SER A 109 -8.06 9.72 3.69
N PHE A 110 -7.07 8.92 4.08
CA PHE A 110 -7.10 7.46 3.84
C PHE A 110 -8.23 6.76 4.60
N PHE A 111 -8.68 7.36 5.72
CA PHE A 111 -9.70 6.78 6.59
C PHE A 111 -11.13 7.24 6.25
N VAL A 112 -11.28 8.14 5.27
CA VAL A 112 -12.59 8.59 4.79
C VAL A 112 -12.89 7.88 3.47
N PRO A 113 -13.87 6.95 3.40
CA PRO A 113 -14.03 6.02 2.27
C PRO A 113 -14.08 6.71 0.90
N ILE A 114 -14.87 7.78 0.76
CA ILE A 114 -15.01 8.50 -0.52
C ILE A 114 -13.75 9.30 -0.84
N LEU A 115 -13.12 9.92 0.17
CA LEU A 115 -11.92 10.74 -0.05
C LEU A 115 -10.67 9.90 -0.30
N ASN A 116 -10.62 8.66 0.20
CA ASN A 116 -9.47 7.75 0.05
C ASN A 116 -9.10 7.51 -1.42
N PHE A 117 -10.07 7.60 -2.34
CA PHE A 117 -9.82 7.45 -3.78
C PHE A 117 -9.18 8.68 -4.46
N ILE A 118 -9.24 9.85 -3.82
CA ILE A 118 -8.90 11.13 -4.48
C ILE A 118 -7.84 11.91 -3.70
N ARG A 119 -8.08 12.12 -2.40
CA ARG A 119 -7.29 13.04 -1.57
C ARG A 119 -5.86 12.54 -1.29
N PRO A 120 -5.63 11.25 -0.96
CA PRO A 120 -4.28 10.73 -0.86
C PRO A 120 -3.45 10.97 -2.12
N PHE A 121 -4.05 10.71 -3.28
CA PHE A 121 -3.38 10.90 -4.56
C PHE A 121 -3.01 12.37 -4.81
N GLN A 122 -3.94 13.30 -4.56
CA GLN A 122 -3.67 14.74 -4.67
C GLN A 122 -2.54 15.20 -3.72
N ALA A 123 -2.54 14.71 -2.48
CA ALA A 123 -1.51 15.06 -1.50
C ALA A 123 -0.12 14.53 -1.91
N MET A 124 -0.06 13.33 -2.49
CA MET A 124 1.19 12.75 -2.98
C MET A 124 1.73 13.48 -4.22
N ILE A 125 0.87 13.87 -5.16
CA ILE A 125 1.25 14.70 -6.31
C ILE A 125 1.80 16.04 -5.84
N GLU A 126 1.11 16.71 -4.91
CA GLU A 126 1.59 17.95 -4.33
C GLU A 126 2.98 17.77 -3.71
N LEU A 127 3.13 16.77 -2.84
CA LEU A 127 4.41 16.50 -2.18
C LEU A 127 5.54 16.28 -3.20
N HIS A 128 5.28 15.53 -4.27
CA HIS A 128 6.25 15.31 -5.34
C HIS A 128 6.60 16.61 -6.07
N ALA A 129 5.61 17.36 -6.54
CA ALA A 129 5.84 18.59 -7.29
C ALA A 129 6.54 19.68 -6.46
N CYS A 130 6.24 19.78 -5.17
CA CYS A 130 6.97 20.64 -4.24
C CYS A 130 8.44 20.23 -4.13
N SER A 131 8.73 18.93 -4.13
CA SER A 131 10.10 18.40 -3.97
C SER A 131 10.94 18.50 -5.24
N GLU A 132 10.32 18.45 -6.41
CA GLU A 132 11.02 18.51 -7.71
C GLU A 132 11.51 19.92 -8.04
N SER A 133 10.69 20.95 -7.76
CA SER A 133 11.04 22.35 -8.04
C SER A 133 10.72 23.28 -6.86
N PRO A 134 11.44 23.16 -5.72
CA PRO A 134 11.13 23.90 -4.49
C PRO A 134 11.05 25.41 -4.66
N SER A 135 11.95 26.01 -5.44
CA SER A 135 12.03 27.47 -5.64
C SER A 135 10.90 28.04 -6.50
N ASN A 136 10.33 27.23 -7.38
CA ASN A 136 9.32 27.65 -8.36
C ASN A 136 7.93 27.10 -8.01
N TRP A 137 7.77 26.45 -6.87
CA TRP A 137 6.51 25.82 -6.48
C TRP A 137 5.50 26.82 -5.90
N GLN A 138 4.22 26.62 -6.23
CA GLN A 138 3.09 27.36 -5.66
C GLN A 138 1.90 26.40 -5.51
N SER A 139 1.28 26.34 -4.34
CA SER A 139 0.16 25.44 -4.04
C SER A 139 -1.10 25.76 -4.86
N SER A 140 -1.21 26.99 -5.36
CA SER A 140 -2.25 27.43 -6.30
C SER A 140 -2.28 26.58 -7.57
N ARG A 141 -1.16 26.01 -8.01
CA ARG A 141 -1.15 25.11 -9.20
C ARG A 141 -2.09 23.91 -9.04
N LEU A 142 -2.38 23.46 -7.81
CA LEU A 142 -3.29 22.35 -7.56
C LEU A 142 -4.77 22.67 -7.75
N SER A 143 -5.16 23.95 -7.83
CA SER A 143 -6.52 24.28 -8.30
C SER A 143 -6.70 23.89 -9.77
N ASN A 144 -5.62 23.96 -10.54
CA ASN A 144 -5.56 23.53 -11.94
C ASN A 144 -5.00 22.11 -12.02
N PHE A 145 -5.63 21.16 -11.33
CA PHE A 145 -5.15 19.76 -11.26
C PHE A 145 -4.88 19.17 -12.66
N ASN A 146 -5.71 19.50 -13.65
CA ASN A 146 -5.52 19.09 -15.05
C ASN A 146 -4.21 19.59 -15.65
N GLU A 147 -3.78 20.81 -15.30
CA GLU A 147 -2.53 21.40 -15.76
C GLU A 147 -1.31 20.72 -15.12
N ILE A 148 -1.39 20.34 -13.84
CA ILE A 148 -0.35 19.55 -13.17
C ILE A 148 -0.24 18.16 -13.82
N MET A 149 -1.37 17.51 -14.08
CA MET A 149 -1.39 16.19 -14.70
C MET A 149 -0.81 16.24 -16.12
N ALA A 150 -1.18 17.26 -16.90
CA ALA A 150 -0.73 17.45 -18.29
C ALA A 150 0.77 17.80 -18.41
N ASN A 151 1.36 18.40 -17.37
CA ASN A 151 2.77 18.80 -17.36
C ASN A 151 3.65 17.90 -16.48
N SER A 152 3.10 16.87 -15.84
CA SER A 152 3.87 15.96 -14.99
C SER A 152 4.72 15.03 -15.87
N PRO A 153 6.07 15.11 -15.83
CA PRO A 153 6.93 14.28 -16.66
C PRO A 153 6.80 12.77 -16.37
N ILE A 154 6.27 12.40 -15.19
CA ILE A 154 6.00 11.01 -14.80
C ILE A 154 4.70 10.51 -15.43
N LEU A 155 3.64 11.31 -15.47
CA LEU A 155 2.33 10.90 -16.00
C LEU A 155 2.24 10.99 -17.52
N ILE A 156 2.99 11.90 -18.15
CA ILE A 156 3.09 12.00 -19.61
C ILE A 156 3.79 10.76 -20.21
N ARG A 157 4.54 10.01 -19.40
CA ARG A 157 5.32 8.83 -19.83
C ARG A 157 4.64 7.48 -19.53
N LEU A 158 3.44 7.48 -18.93
CA LEU A 158 2.61 6.29 -18.72
C LEU A 158 1.60 6.14 -19.87
#